data_AF-A0A819S1C3-F1
#
_entry.id   AF-A0A819S1C3-F1
#
_cell.length_a   1.000
_cell.length_b   1.000
_cell.length_c   1.000
_cell.angle_alpha   90.00
_cell.angle_beta   90.00
_cell.angle_gamma   90.00
#
_symmetry.space_group_name_H-M   'P 1'
#
loop_
_entity.id
_entity.type
_entity.pdbx_description
1 polymer ?
#
loop_
_entity_poly.entity_id
_entity_poly.type
_entity_poly.pdbx_seq_one_letter_code
_entity_poly.pdbx_strand_id
1 'polypeptide(L)'
;MNNPTMAAYMKAIEYGYEKENIFVLSLGTGDYIYDPLKANDHPDILYYVKNRSAVVKILIDSQQHNVDYQMSILMNDEHYHRWQVWFEEPIELDKYEENIVNKLENIAYEYWEEMEIYDNYRLNRLIERLSSE
;
A
#
# COMPACT_ATOMS: atom_id res chain seq x y z
N MET A 1 6.67 7.13 9.38
CA MET A 1 5.78 7.03 8.22
C MET A 1 6.03 5.68 7.56
N ASN A 2 5.04 4.78 7.54
CA ASN A 2 5.13 3.49 6.85
C ASN A 2 4.65 3.55 5.39
N ASN A 3 4.27 4.75 4.93
CA ASN A 3 4.01 5.08 3.53
C ASN A 3 4.80 6.37 3.22
N PRO A 4 5.98 6.29 2.59
CA PRO A 4 6.86 7.44 2.37
C PRO A 4 6.41 8.34 1.20
N THR A 5 5.31 8.00 0.53
CA THR A 5 4.81 8.64 -0.69
C THR A 5 4.74 10.16 -0.58
N MET A 6 4.08 10.69 0.46
CA MET A 6 3.98 12.14 0.67
C MET A 6 5.36 12.79 0.86
N ALA A 7 6.25 12.14 1.62
CA ALA A 7 7.59 12.67 1.85
C ALA A 7 8.43 12.69 0.56
N ALA A 8 8.33 11.63 -0.27
CA ALA A 8 8.98 11.57 -1.56
C ALA A 8 8.45 12.65 -2.52
N TYR A 9 7.13 12.83 -2.58
CA TYR A 9 6.49 13.89 -3.37
C TYR A 9 6.96 15.29 -2.96
N MET A 10 6.93 15.58 -1.65
CA MET A 10 7.43 16.87 -1.13
C MET A 10 8.90 17.08 -1.47
N LYS A 11 9.71 16.01 -1.43
CA LYS A 11 11.14 16.10 -1.77
C LYS A 11 11.37 16.40 -3.26
N ALA A 12 10.54 15.85 -4.14
CA ALA A 12 10.58 16.20 -5.56
C ALA A 12 10.24 17.68 -5.80
N ILE A 13 9.25 18.22 -5.08
CA ILE A 13 8.96 19.66 -5.14
C ILE A 13 10.17 20.49 -4.65
N GLU A 14 10.82 20.07 -3.56
CA GLU A 14 12.03 20.76 -3.06
C GLU A 14 13.18 20.77 -4.07
N TYR A 15 13.27 19.75 -4.93
CA TYR A 15 14.24 19.70 -6.03
C TYR A 15 13.85 20.55 -7.24
N GLY A 16 12.69 21.20 -7.22
CA GLY A 16 12.25 22.14 -8.25
C GLY A 16 11.46 21.51 -9.40
N TYR A 17 11.00 20.26 -9.25
CA TYR A 17 10.10 19.66 -10.24
C TYR A 17 8.71 20.30 -10.16
N GLU A 18 8.15 20.65 -11.32
CA GLU A 18 6.77 21.14 -11.43
C GLU A 18 5.79 20.02 -11.08
N LYS A 19 4.72 20.34 -10.35
CA LYS A 19 3.79 19.34 -9.79
C LYS A 19 3.11 18.51 -10.88
N GLU A 20 2.87 19.14 -12.02
CA GLU A 20 2.25 18.59 -13.22
C GLU A 20 3.15 17.56 -13.91
N ASN A 21 4.45 17.56 -13.61
CA ASN A 21 5.40 16.60 -14.16
C ASN A 21 5.77 15.51 -13.14
N ILE A 22 5.25 15.58 -11.91
CA ILE A 22 5.50 14.57 -10.88
C ILE A 22 4.41 13.50 -10.97
N PHE A 23 4.85 12.26 -11.18
CA PHE A 23 4.03 11.05 -11.13
C PHE A 23 4.51 10.17 -9.98
N VAL A 24 3.56 9.55 -9.27
CA VAL A 24 3.86 8.76 -8.09
C VAL A 24 3.15 7.42 -8.18
N LEU A 25 3.97 6.36 -8.30
CA LEU A 25 3.56 4.98 -8.09
C LEU A 25 3.97 4.56 -6.68
N SER A 26 2.98 4.25 -5.85
CA SER A 26 3.14 3.81 -4.47
C SER A 26 2.88 2.31 -4.38
N LEU A 27 3.90 1.55 -3.98
CA LEU A 27 3.81 0.10 -3.83
C LEU A 27 3.70 -0.26 -2.34
N GLY A 28 2.64 -0.98 -1.98
CA GLY A 28 2.43 -1.52 -0.65
C GLY A 28 2.99 -2.93 -0.49
N THR A 29 3.24 -3.33 0.76
CA THR A 29 3.67 -4.69 1.11
C THR A 29 2.48 -5.64 1.35
N GLY A 30 1.27 -5.19 1.08
CA GLY A 30 0.03 -5.87 1.42
C GLY A 30 -0.42 -5.63 2.87
N ASP A 31 -1.72 -5.79 3.11
CA ASP A 31 -2.33 -5.69 4.43
C ASP A 31 -3.54 -6.63 4.53
N TYR A 32 -4.03 -6.87 5.75
CA TYR A 32 -5.16 -7.75 6.04
C TYR A 32 -6.35 -6.94 6.57
N ILE A 33 -7.51 -7.08 5.92
CA ILE A 33 -8.75 -6.49 6.43
C ILE A 33 -9.34 -7.42 7.50
N TYR A 34 -9.35 -6.95 8.74
CA TYR A 34 -9.96 -7.68 9.86
C TYR A 34 -11.47 -7.86 9.66
N ASP A 35 -11.95 -9.10 9.77
CA ASP A 35 -13.39 -9.41 9.74
C ASP A 35 -14.07 -8.92 11.03
N PRO A 36 -14.95 -7.90 10.97
CA PRO A 36 -15.59 -7.36 12.16
C PRO A 36 -16.55 -8.35 12.83
N LEU A 37 -16.99 -9.41 12.14
CA LEU A 37 -17.95 -10.39 12.63
C LEU A 37 -17.30 -11.58 13.38
N LYS A 38 -15.98 -11.74 13.29
CA LYS A 38 -15.22 -12.71 14.10
C LYS A 38 -14.88 -12.12 15.46
N ALA A 39 -15.86 -12.11 16.36
CA ALA A 39 -15.75 -11.51 17.69
C ALA A 39 -14.65 -12.07 18.62
N ASN A 40 -14.11 -13.26 18.32
CA ASN A 40 -12.98 -13.85 19.07
C ASN A 40 -11.63 -13.19 18.75
N ASP A 41 -11.54 -12.40 17.67
CA ASP A 41 -10.34 -11.64 17.28
C ASP A 41 -10.42 -10.15 17.70
N HIS A 42 -11.42 -9.78 18.52
CA HIS A 42 -11.49 -8.47 19.19
C HIS A 42 -11.07 -8.60 20.64
N PRO A 43 -9.77 -8.61 20.93
CA PRO A 43 -9.35 -8.69 22.30
C PRO A 43 -9.47 -7.27 22.88
N ASP A 44 -10.07 -7.16 24.07
CA ASP A 44 -10.34 -5.90 24.76
C ASP A 44 -9.18 -4.89 24.67
N ILE A 45 -9.44 -3.60 24.90
CA ILE A 45 -8.39 -2.55 25.03
C ILE A 45 -7.20 -3.03 25.90
N LEU A 46 -7.47 -3.90 26.88
CA LEU A 46 -6.45 -4.55 27.71
C LEU A 46 -5.48 -5.48 26.95
N TYR A 47 -5.91 -6.21 25.92
CA TYR A 47 -5.03 -6.98 25.05
C TYR A 47 -4.17 -6.10 24.17
N TYR A 48 -4.74 -5.05 23.57
CA TYR A 48 -3.96 -4.09 22.79
C TYR A 48 -2.88 -3.43 23.67
N VAL A 49 -3.22 -3.03 24.90
CA VAL A 49 -2.26 -2.50 25.88
C VAL A 49 -1.20 -3.54 26.29
N LYS A 50 -1.55 -4.82 26.37
CA LYS A 50 -0.60 -5.91 26.69
C LYS A 50 0.25 -6.35 25.49
N ASN A 51 -0.28 -6.22 24.26
CA ASN A 51 0.33 -6.73 23.04
C ASN A 51 0.80 -5.55 22.17
N ARG A 52 1.99 -5.02 22.51
CA ARG A 52 2.57 -3.83 21.88
C ARG A 52 2.60 -3.91 20.35
N SER A 53 2.84 -5.10 19.79
CA SER A 53 2.89 -5.31 18.34
C SER A 53 1.54 -5.02 17.65
N ALA A 54 0.41 -5.34 18.28
CA ALA A 54 -0.92 -5.06 17.73
C ALA A 54 -1.24 -3.55 17.72
N VAL A 55 -0.86 -2.82 18.78
CA VAL A 55 -1.01 -1.36 18.85
C VAL A 55 -0.08 -0.66 17.86
N VAL A 56 1.16 -1.14 17.75
CA VAL A 56 2.12 -0.65 16.75
C VAL A 56 1.57 -0.86 15.35
N LYS A 57 1.00 -2.04 15.05
CA LYS A 57 0.37 -2.33 13.76
C LYS A 57 -0.81 -1.38 13.46
N ILE A 58 -1.76 -1.20 14.38
CA ILE A 58 -2.89 -0.25 14.19
C ILE A 58 -2.40 1.18 13.93
N LEU A 59 -1.41 1.66 14.69
CA LEU A 59 -0.85 3.00 14.51
C LEU A 59 -0.08 3.12 13.19
N ILE A 60 0.52 2.04 12.72
CA ILE A 60 1.22 1.96 11.44
C ILE A 60 0.23 1.96 10.26
N ASP A 61 -0.79 1.11 10.30
CA ASP A 61 -1.74 0.91 9.20
C ASP A 61 -2.65 2.14 9.04
N SER A 62 -3.06 2.76 10.15
CA SER A 62 -3.81 4.02 10.11
C SER A 62 -3.02 5.18 9.48
N GLN A 63 -1.68 5.17 9.58
CA GLN A 63 -0.85 6.15 8.88
C GLN A 63 -0.74 5.86 7.38
N GLN A 64 -0.74 4.59 6.96
CA GLN A 64 -0.67 4.25 5.53
C GLN A 64 -1.92 4.71 4.77
N HIS A 65 -3.11 4.36 5.28
CA HIS A 65 -4.39 4.71 4.64
C HIS A 65 -4.64 6.21 4.60
N ASN A 66 -4.20 6.95 5.62
CA ASN A 66 -4.33 8.41 5.65
C ASN A 66 -3.44 9.07 4.58
N VAL A 67 -2.24 8.54 4.32
CA VAL A 67 -1.36 9.05 3.25
C VAL A 67 -1.99 8.80 1.88
N ASP A 68 -2.55 7.61 1.64
CA ASP A 68 -3.16 7.29 0.34
C ASP A 68 -4.36 8.20 0.02
N TYR A 69 -5.21 8.47 1.01
CA TYR A 69 -6.33 9.41 0.86
C TYR A 69 -5.87 10.85 0.60
N GLN A 70 -4.81 11.31 1.28
CA GLN A 70 -4.28 12.64 1.05
C GLN A 70 -3.64 12.77 -0.34
N MET A 71 -2.92 11.75 -0.78
CA MET A 71 -2.25 11.75 -2.08
C MET A 71 -3.25 11.70 -3.23
N SER A 72 -4.33 10.92 -3.13
CA SER A 72 -5.37 10.86 -4.17
C SER A 72 -6.08 12.21 -4.35
N ILE A 73 -6.33 12.94 -3.28
CA ILE A 73 -6.88 14.31 -3.34
C ILE A 73 -5.88 15.29 -3.95
N LEU A 74 -4.61 15.17 -3.58
CA LEU A 74 -3.58 16.14 -3.96
C LEU A 74 -3.17 16.02 -5.43
N MET A 75 -3.01 14.80 -5.93
CA MET A 75 -2.39 14.51 -7.22
C MET A 75 -3.37 14.00 -8.26
N ASN A 76 -4.63 13.77 -7.91
CA ASN A 76 -5.66 13.15 -8.75
C ASN A 76 -5.29 11.74 -9.27
N ASP A 77 -6.28 11.07 -9.85
CA ASP A 77 -6.16 9.68 -10.33
C ASP A 77 -5.21 9.49 -11.51
N GLU A 78 -4.74 10.56 -12.17
CA GLU A 78 -3.81 10.47 -13.29
C GLU A 78 -2.34 10.55 -12.86
N HIS A 79 -2.02 11.15 -11.72
CA HIS A 79 -0.63 11.31 -11.27
C HIS A 79 -0.32 10.49 -10.01
N TYR A 80 -1.33 9.93 -9.34
CA TYR A 80 -1.15 9.04 -8.20
C TYR A 80 -1.73 7.65 -8.44
N HIS A 81 -0.88 6.63 -8.30
CA HIS A 81 -1.27 5.23 -8.38
C HIS A 81 -0.80 4.49 -7.14
N ARG A 82 -1.71 3.75 -6.50
CA ARG A 82 -1.42 2.93 -5.32
C ARG A 82 -1.70 1.47 -5.65
N TRP A 83 -0.68 0.64 -5.55
CA TRP A 83 -0.82 -0.80 -5.68
C TRP A 83 -0.67 -1.42 -4.28
N GLN A 84 -1.78 -1.98 -3.81
CA GLN A 84 -1.91 -2.51 -2.46
C GLN A 84 -2.71 -3.81 -2.55
N VAL A 85 -2.10 -4.89 -2.08
CA VAL A 85 -2.73 -6.20 -1.96
C VAL A 85 -3.48 -6.29 -0.64
N TRP A 86 -4.65 -6.94 -0.66
CA TRP A 86 -5.40 -7.28 0.54
C TRP A 86 -5.39 -8.78 0.75
N PHE A 87 -4.76 -9.23 1.83
CA PHE A 87 -4.66 -10.64 2.17
C PHE A 87 -5.96 -11.16 2.78
N GLU A 88 -6.23 -12.46 2.58
CA GLU A 88 -7.32 -13.17 3.26
C GLU A 88 -7.00 -13.56 4.70
N GLU A 89 -5.70 -13.66 5.03
CA GLU A 89 -5.19 -13.99 6.36
C GLU A 89 -3.99 -13.10 6.69
N PRO A 90 -3.79 -12.72 7.96
CA PRO A 90 -2.66 -11.91 8.35
C PRO A 90 -1.34 -12.67 8.16
N ILE A 91 -0.37 -12.02 7.51
CA ILE A 91 1.00 -12.51 7.36
C ILE A 91 1.90 -11.62 8.22
N GLU A 92 2.70 -12.23 9.11
CA GLU A 92 3.62 -11.50 9.98
C GLU A 92 4.86 -11.05 9.18
N LEU A 93 5.41 -9.88 9.54
CA LEU A 93 6.52 -9.25 8.80
C LEU A 93 7.82 -10.06 8.85
N ASP A 94 8.07 -10.78 9.94
CA ASP A 94 9.28 -11.57 10.17
C ASP A 94 9.16 -13.02 9.69
N LYS A 95 8.07 -13.37 9.00
CA LYS A 95 7.89 -14.69 8.39
C LYS A 95 8.67 -14.81 7.10
N TYR A 96 9.58 -15.78 7.07
CA TYR A 96 10.50 -16.02 5.95
C TYR A 96 10.51 -17.49 5.51
N GLU A 97 9.63 -18.33 6.08
CA GLU A 97 9.50 -19.71 5.67
C GLU A 97 9.17 -19.77 4.16
N GLU A 98 9.83 -20.68 3.43
CA GLU A 98 9.75 -20.77 1.96
C GLU A 98 8.32 -20.86 1.44
N ASN A 99 7.44 -21.58 2.16
CA ASN A 99 6.02 -21.68 1.82
C ASN A 99 5.28 -20.32 1.92
N ILE A 100 5.66 -19.47 2.87
CA ILE A 100 5.08 -18.12 3.02
C ILE A 100 5.61 -17.20 1.92
N VAL A 101 6.91 -17.28 1.61
CA VAL A 101 7.50 -16.51 0.50
C VAL A 101 6.83 -16.89 -0.82
N ASN A 102 6.70 -18.19 -1.13
CA ASN A 102 6.02 -18.65 -2.33
C ASN A 102 4.54 -18.24 -2.35
N LYS A 103 3.86 -18.21 -1.19
CA LYS A 103 2.49 -17.69 -1.09
C LYS A 103 2.44 -16.21 -1.45
N LEU A 104 3.37 -15.40 -0.95
CA LEU A 104 3.45 -13.96 -1.28
C LEU A 104 3.75 -13.72 -2.76
N GLU A 105 4.64 -14.53 -3.36
CA GLU A 105 4.92 -14.46 -4.80
C GLU A 105 3.67 -14.78 -5.62
N ASN A 106 2.96 -15.86 -5.31
CA ASN A 106 1.72 -16.23 -6.01
C ASN A 106 0.67 -15.13 -5.91
N ILE A 107 0.47 -14.56 -4.72
CA ILE A 107 -0.47 -13.46 -4.50
C ILE A 107 -0.06 -12.22 -5.34
N ALA A 108 1.23 -11.94 -5.43
CA ALA A 108 1.72 -10.82 -6.24
C ALA A 108 1.44 -11.03 -7.74
N TYR A 109 1.62 -12.26 -8.24
CA TYR A 109 1.28 -12.59 -9.63
C TYR A 109 -0.22 -12.53 -9.90
N GLU A 110 -1.05 -13.08 -9.02
CA GLU A 110 -2.51 -13.00 -9.13
C GLU A 110 -2.99 -11.54 -9.14
N TYR A 111 -2.48 -10.72 -8.22
CA TYR A 111 -2.78 -9.30 -8.17
C TYR A 111 -2.31 -8.56 -9.43
N TRP A 112 -1.14 -8.90 -9.96
CA TRP A 112 -0.64 -8.33 -11.21
C TRP A 112 -1.59 -8.65 -12.38
N GLU A 113 -2.05 -9.89 -12.50
CA GLU A 113 -3.00 -10.30 -13.54
C GLU A 113 -4.34 -9.56 -13.41
N GLU A 114 -4.86 -9.39 -12.20
CA GLU A 114 -6.07 -8.59 -11.95
C GLU A 114 -5.89 -7.13 -12.36
N MET A 115 -4.74 -6.54 -12.02
CA MET A 115 -4.40 -5.16 -12.36
C MET A 115 -4.12 -4.97 -13.86
N GLU A 116 -3.56 -5.97 -14.54
CA GLU A 116 -3.42 -5.94 -15.99
C GLU A 116 -4.79 -5.92 -16.68
N ILE A 117 -5.84 -6.50 -16.08
CA ILE A 117 -7.19 -6.45 -16.63
C ILE A 117 -7.89 -5.13 -16.26
N TYR A 118 -7.78 -4.67 -15.01
CA TYR A 118 -8.51 -3.52 -14.48
C TYR A 118 -7.84 -2.17 -14.75
N ASP A 119 -6.51 -2.16 -14.68
CA ASP A 119 -5.67 -0.95 -14.65
C ASP A 119 -4.69 -0.85 -15.83
N ASN A 120 -4.85 -1.72 -16.85
CA ASN A 120 -4.05 -1.73 -18.09
C ASN A 120 -3.91 -0.32 -18.68
N TYR A 121 -5.00 0.45 -18.65
CA TYR A 121 -5.03 1.80 -19.19
C TYR A 121 -4.18 2.81 -18.37
N ARG A 122 -4.11 2.70 -17.04
CA ARG A 122 -3.31 3.63 -16.23
C ARG A 122 -1.84 3.22 -16.22
N LEU A 123 -1.56 1.92 -16.10
CA LEU A 123 -0.20 1.41 -16.18
C LEU A 123 0.43 1.64 -17.55
N ASN A 124 -0.28 1.38 -18.65
CA ASN A 124 0.24 1.69 -19.98
C ASN A 124 0.46 3.18 -20.19
N ARG A 125 -0.41 4.06 -19.68
CA ARG A 125 -0.15 5.51 -19.72
C ARG A 125 1.10 5.90 -18.94
N LEU A 126 1.35 5.26 -17.79
CA LEU A 126 2.58 5.46 -17.03
C LEU A 126 3.80 4.96 -17.82
N ILE A 127 3.74 3.75 -18.39
CA ILE A 127 4.82 3.16 -19.19
C ILE A 127 5.10 3.98 -20.46
N GLU A 128 4.07 4.37 -21.19
CA GLU A 128 4.16 5.21 -22.38
C GLU A 128 4.82 6.54 -22.06
N ARG A 129 4.44 7.19 -20.93
CA ARG A 129 5.07 8.43 -20.48
C ARG A 129 6.54 8.23 -20.12
N LEU A 130 6.86 7.22 -19.31
CA LEU A 130 8.24 6.89 -18.94
C LEU A 130 9.11 6.51 -20.15
N SER A 131 8.51 5.95 -21.21
CA SER A 131 9.20 5.58 -22.45
C SER A 131 9.27 6.72 -23.46
N SER A 132 8.58 7.83 -23.22
CA SER A 132 8.52 9.00 -24.11
C SER A 132 9.51 10.10 -23.75
N GLU A 133 10.24 9.94 -22.63
CA GLU A 133 11.41 10.75 -22.25
C GLU A 133 12.71 10.22 -22.88
#